data_AF-A0A2H0XNT5-F1
#
_entry.id   AF-A0A2H0XNT5-F1
#
_cell.length_a   1.000
_cell.length_b   1.000
_cell.length_c   1.000
_cell.angle_alpha   90.00
_cell.angle_beta   90.00
_cell.angle_gamma   90.00
#
_symmetry.space_group_name_H-M   'P 1'
#
loop_
_entity.id
_entity.type
_entity.pdbx_description
1 polymer ?
#
loop_
_entity_poly.entity_id
_entity_poly.type
_entity_poly.pdbx_seq_one_letter_code
_entity_poly.pdbx_strand_id
1 'polypeptide(L)'
;MFLRVVRIKKGSQAYKYLKLVKSIRKKGKVIQKVVVNFGNINHWSPAKIRELINKLAVHFDIDTGLTENDIDPQGSFCYGPFLLANYLWKRLELSTFFERVLIERGFEFEVEMAIKVMVFNRLCDPASKHSLPFWLRNKYI
;
A
#
# COMPACT_ATOMS: atom_id res chain seq x y z
N MET A 1 17.31 -25.94 7.99
CA MET A 1 17.73 -25.89 6.56
C MET A 1 18.19 -24.47 6.28
N PHE A 2 19.05 -24.23 5.29
CA PHE A 2 19.49 -22.87 4.95
C PHE A 2 19.91 -22.77 3.48
N LEU A 3 19.91 -21.55 2.94
CA LEU A 3 20.42 -21.27 1.60
C LEU A 3 21.95 -21.17 1.63
N ARG A 4 22.60 -21.80 0.66
CA ARG A 4 24.06 -21.78 0.49
C ARG A 4 24.40 -21.42 -0.95
N VAL A 5 25.31 -20.47 -1.13
CA VAL A 5 25.92 -20.16 -2.43
C VAL A 5 27.23 -20.94 -2.56
N VAL A 6 27.36 -21.72 -3.63
CA VAL A 6 28.58 -22.45 -3.99
C VAL A 6 29.21 -21.79 -5.19
N ARG A 7 30.50 -21.48 -5.11
CA ARG A 7 31.28 -20.92 -6.22
C ARG A 7 32.06 -22.04 -6.90
N ILE A 8 31.95 -22.14 -8.22
CA ILE A 8 32.66 -23.13 -9.04
C ILE A 8 33.45 -22.36 -10.10
N LYS A 9 34.75 -22.63 -10.21
CA LYS A 9 35.58 -22.10 -11.31
C LYS A 9 35.71 -23.16 -12.39
N LYS A 10 35.53 -22.78 -13.65
CA LYS A 10 35.77 -23.63 -14.83
C LYS A 10 36.52 -22.79 -15.85
N GLY A 11 37.82 -23.05 -16.00
CA GLY A 11 38.73 -22.20 -16.78
C GLY A 11 38.83 -20.79 -16.19
N SER A 12 38.66 -19.78 -17.02
CA SER A 12 38.63 -18.36 -16.61
C SER A 12 37.30 -17.91 -15.99
N GLN A 13 36.22 -18.69 -16.14
CA GLN A 13 34.88 -18.31 -15.69
C GLN A 13 34.58 -18.80 -14.26
N ALA A 14 33.94 -17.95 -13.44
CA ALA A 14 33.41 -18.31 -12.13
C ALA A 14 31.87 -18.33 -12.13
N TYR A 15 31.29 -19.37 -11.56
CA TYR A 15 29.85 -19.61 -11.48
C TYR A 15 29.38 -19.65 -10.03
N LYS A 16 28.26 -18.99 -9.72
CA LYS A 16 27.60 -19.02 -8.41
C LYS A 16 26.34 -19.88 -8.51
N TYR A 17 26.23 -20.92 -7.70
CA TYR A 17 25.06 -21.78 -7.62
C TYR A 17 24.37 -21.62 -6.27
N LEU A 18 23.06 -21.36 -6.28
CA LEU A 18 22.25 -21.29 -5.05
C LEU A 18 21.63 -22.65 -4.76
N LYS A 19 21.74 -23.10 -3.50
CA LYS A 19 21.21 -24.40 -3.05
C LYS A 19 20.51 -24.26 -1.71
N LEU A 20 19.40 -24.97 -1.52
CA LEU A 20 18.81 -25.21 -0.20
C LEU A 20 19.42 -26.47 0.39
N VAL A 21 20.06 -26.37 1.55
CA VAL A 21 20.75 -27.48 2.19
C VAL A 21 20.17 -27.79 3.57
N LYS A 22 20.23 -29.07 3.96
CA LYS A 22 19.87 -29.57 5.28
C LYS A 22 21.09 -30.25 5.91
N SER A 23 21.44 -29.86 7.13
CA SER A 23 22.42 -30.60 7.93
C SER A 23 21.77 -31.84 8.51
N ILE A 24 22.39 -33.00 8.34
CA ILE A 24 21.94 -34.29 8.87
C ILE A 24 23.12 -35.02 9.55
N ARG A 25 22.85 -35.85 10.56
CA ARG A 25 23.87 -36.75 11.13
C ARG A 25 23.84 -38.09 10.43
N LYS A 26 25.00 -38.57 9.99
CA LYS A 26 25.19 -39.92 9.40
C LYS A 26 26.44 -40.54 10.00
N LYS A 27 26.29 -41.71 10.65
CA LYS A 27 27.40 -42.44 11.31
C LYS A 27 28.23 -41.55 12.24
N GLY A 28 27.57 -40.81 13.13
CA GLY A 28 28.23 -39.92 14.11
C GLY A 28 28.79 -38.61 13.54
N LYS A 29 28.82 -38.41 12.21
CA LYS A 29 29.31 -37.17 11.57
C LYS A 29 28.17 -36.30 11.06
N VAL A 30 28.28 -34.99 11.22
CA VAL A 30 27.36 -34.02 10.63
C VAL A 30 27.75 -33.81 9.16
N ILE A 31 26.84 -34.09 8.24
CA ILE A 31 27.00 -33.88 6.79
C ILE A 31 25.90 -32.96 6.26
N GLN A 32 26.16 -32.27 5.15
CA GLN A 32 25.18 -31.42 4.48
C GLN A 32 24.59 -32.14 3.27
N LYS A 33 23.27 -32.27 3.24
CA LYS A 33 22.50 -32.80 2.10
C LYS A 33 21.89 -31.64 1.32
N VAL A 34 22.07 -31.63 0.00
CA VAL A 34 21.36 -30.70 -0.89
C VAL A 34 19.91 -31.17 -1.01
N VAL A 35 18.97 -30.28 -0.72
CA VAL A 35 17.52 -30.53 -0.82
C VAL A 35 17.01 -29.99 -2.15
N VAL A 36 17.38 -28.76 -2.50
CA VAL A 36 17.03 -28.12 -3.78
C VAL A 36 18.27 -27.45 -4.37
N ASN A 37 18.44 -27.54 -5.68
CA ASN A 37 19.43 -26.78 -6.43
C ASN A 37 18.69 -25.79 -7.33
N PHE A 38 18.85 -24.50 -7.06
CA PHE A 38 18.21 -23.43 -7.84
C PHE A 38 18.98 -23.10 -9.13
N GLY A 39 20.15 -23.72 -9.34
CA GLY A 39 20.96 -23.51 -10.53
C GLY A 39 21.92 -22.31 -10.41
N ASN A 40 22.43 -21.87 -11.55
CA ASN A 40 23.39 -20.77 -11.66
C ASN A 40 22.67 -19.42 -11.50
N ILE A 41 23.11 -18.63 -10.53
CA ILE A 41 22.55 -17.33 -10.17
C ILE A 41 23.39 -16.14 -10.64
N ASN A 42 24.43 -16.35 -11.46
CA ASN A 42 25.30 -15.26 -11.93
C ASN A 42 24.54 -14.10 -12.61
N HIS A 43 23.45 -14.40 -13.32
CA HIS A 43 22.67 -13.43 -14.08
C HIS A 43 21.28 -13.19 -13.50
N TRP A 44 21.04 -13.57 -12.25
CA TRP A 44 19.76 -13.31 -11.61
C TRP A 44 19.71 -11.86 -11.15
N SER A 45 18.73 -11.10 -11.66
CA SER A 45 18.44 -9.76 -11.20
C SER A 45 17.67 -9.79 -9.87
N PRO A 46 17.70 -8.70 -9.07
CA PRO A 46 16.84 -8.57 -7.89
C PRO A 46 15.35 -8.76 -8.19
N ALA A 47 14.89 -8.33 -9.38
CA ALA A 47 13.51 -8.52 -9.83
C ALA A 47 13.16 -10.01 -9.99
N LYS A 48 14.05 -10.82 -10.60
CA LYS A 48 13.84 -12.26 -10.76
C LYS A 48 13.80 -13.00 -9.41
N ILE A 49 14.60 -12.56 -8.45
CA ILE A 49 14.55 -13.07 -7.07
C ILE A 49 13.20 -12.76 -6.42
N ARG A 50 12.71 -11.52 -6.52
CA ARG A 50 11.40 -11.12 -6.01
C ARG A 50 10.27 -11.94 -6.62
N GLU A 51 10.30 -12.13 -7.94
CA GLU A 51 9.33 -12.98 -8.64
C GLU A 51 9.32 -14.42 -8.11
N LEU A 52 10.50 -15.01 -7.88
CA LEU A 52 10.62 -16.34 -7.28
C LEU A 52 10.04 -16.39 -5.86
N ILE A 53 10.32 -15.37 -5.04
CA ILE A 53 9.78 -15.27 -3.68
C ILE A 53 8.26 -15.19 -3.72
N ASN A 54 7.68 -14.32 -4.55
CA ASN A 54 6.24 -14.15 -4.67
C ASN A 54 5.57 -15.44 -5.17
N LYS A 55 6.15 -16.12 -6.16
CA LYS A 55 5.62 -17.40 -6.67
C LYS A 55 5.63 -18.50 -5.60
N LEU A 56 6.69 -18.57 -4.79
CA LEU A 56 6.74 -19.51 -3.67
C LEU A 56 5.69 -19.15 -2.62
N ALA A 57 5.56 -17.88 -2.28
CA ALA A 57 4.62 -17.42 -1.27
C ALA A 57 3.16 -17.70 -1.66
N VAL A 58 2.77 -17.41 -2.91
CA VAL A 58 1.45 -17.72 -3.47
C VAL A 58 1.13 -19.21 -3.37
N HIS A 59 2.11 -20.09 -3.59
CA HIS A 59 1.88 -21.55 -3.52
C HIS A 59 1.62 -22.06 -2.09
N PHE A 60 1.98 -21.30 -1.06
CA PHE A 60 1.83 -21.67 0.34
C PHE A 60 0.89 -20.73 1.10
N ASP A 61 0.11 -19.91 0.39
CA ASP A 61 -0.78 -18.89 0.96
C ASP A 61 -0.06 -17.97 1.97
N ILE A 62 1.20 -17.64 1.70
CA ILE A 62 2.01 -16.74 2.51
C ILE A 62 1.83 -15.32 1.98
N ASP A 63 1.42 -14.40 2.85
CA ASP A 63 1.41 -12.97 2.55
C ASP A 63 2.84 -12.41 2.55
N THR A 64 3.29 -11.89 1.40
CA THR A 64 4.59 -11.21 1.25
C THR A 64 4.55 -9.73 1.61
N GLY A 65 3.38 -9.22 1.99
CA GLY A 65 3.10 -7.81 2.18
C GLY A 65 2.93 -7.07 0.85
N LEU A 66 2.45 -5.84 0.97
CA LEU A 66 2.32 -4.90 -0.15
C LEU A 66 3.70 -4.38 -0.57
N THR A 67 3.92 -4.30 -1.87
CA THR A 67 5.07 -3.63 -2.49
C THR A 67 4.68 -2.23 -2.97
N GLU A 68 5.69 -1.41 -3.30
CA GLU A 68 5.46 -0.08 -3.89
C GLU A 68 4.61 -0.12 -5.16
N ASN A 69 4.67 -1.24 -5.92
CA ASN A 69 3.87 -1.42 -7.13
C ASN A 69 2.40 -1.73 -6.85
N ASP A 70 2.08 -2.17 -5.62
CA ASP A 70 0.71 -2.45 -5.19
C ASP A 70 0.01 -1.19 -4.65
N ILE A 71 0.75 -0.11 -4.46
CA ILE A 71 0.21 1.20 -4.11
C ILE A 71 -0.21 1.89 -5.41
N ASP A 72 -1.49 2.18 -5.56
CA ASP A 72 -2.01 3.06 -6.60
C ASP A 72 -2.09 4.51 -6.07
N PRO A 73 -1.14 5.39 -6.42
CA PRO A 73 -1.18 6.77 -5.97
C PRO A 73 -2.32 7.55 -6.61
N GLN A 74 -2.77 7.17 -7.81
CA GLN A 74 -3.83 7.86 -8.53
C GLN A 74 -5.22 7.52 -7.97
N GLY A 75 -5.40 6.29 -7.49
CA GLY A 75 -6.58 5.85 -6.76
C GLY A 75 -6.62 6.29 -5.29
N SER A 76 -5.59 6.98 -4.79
CA SER A 76 -5.51 7.38 -3.40
C SER A 76 -6.39 8.60 -3.08
N PHE A 77 -7.10 8.55 -1.96
CA PHE A 77 -7.90 9.67 -1.47
C PHE A 77 -7.01 10.79 -0.87
N CYS A 78 -7.17 12.02 -1.36
CA CYS A 78 -6.39 13.18 -0.91
C CYS A 78 -7.07 13.92 0.27
N TYR A 79 -7.00 13.38 1.48
CA TYR A 79 -7.72 13.92 2.66
C TYR A 79 -7.20 15.28 3.17
N GLY A 80 -5.98 15.68 2.79
CA GLY A 80 -5.30 16.88 3.33
C GLY A 80 -6.13 18.17 3.25
N PRO A 81 -6.62 18.56 2.06
CA PRO A 81 -7.47 19.73 1.89
C PRO A 81 -8.75 19.72 2.75
N PHE A 82 -9.37 18.55 2.91
CA PHE A 82 -10.59 18.38 3.71
C PHE A 82 -10.31 18.54 5.20
N LEU A 83 -9.21 17.95 5.68
CA LEU A 83 -8.79 18.09 7.07
C LEU A 83 -8.48 19.55 7.39
N LEU A 84 -7.80 20.26 6.49
CA LEU A 84 -7.52 21.69 6.64
C LEU A 84 -8.82 22.52 6.64
N ALA A 85 -9.72 22.30 5.68
CA ALA A 85 -10.99 23.00 5.61
C ALA A 85 -11.83 22.77 6.88
N ASN A 86 -11.87 21.54 7.39
CA ASN A 86 -12.57 21.20 8.64
C ASN A 86 -11.90 21.81 9.87
N TYR A 87 -10.57 21.85 9.91
CA TYR A 87 -9.84 22.53 10.97
C TYR A 87 -10.18 24.03 11.00
N LEU A 88 -10.17 24.70 9.83
CA LEU A 88 -10.55 26.11 9.72
C LEU A 88 -12.02 26.35 10.10
N TRP A 89 -12.93 25.48 9.66
CA TRP A 89 -14.35 25.54 10.02
C TRP A 89 -14.56 25.54 11.53
N LYS A 90 -13.84 24.65 12.24
CA LYS A 90 -13.87 24.57 13.70
C LYS A 90 -13.21 25.78 14.36
N ARG A 91 -12.05 26.21 13.86
CA ARG A 91 -11.30 27.35 14.42
C ARG A 91 -12.05 28.67 14.30
N LEU A 92 -12.88 28.81 13.25
CA LEU A 92 -13.75 29.95 13.03
C LEU A 92 -15.10 29.81 13.75
N GLU A 93 -15.31 28.73 14.52
CA GLU A 93 -16.54 28.44 15.25
C GLU A 93 -17.80 28.47 14.37
N LEU A 94 -17.66 28.08 13.09
CA LEU A 94 -18.77 28.18 12.13
C LEU A 94 -19.94 27.27 12.49
N SER A 95 -19.67 26.09 13.07
CA SER A 95 -20.73 25.21 13.57
C SER A 95 -21.57 25.90 14.64
N THR A 96 -20.93 26.51 15.64
CA THR A 96 -21.60 27.27 16.70
C THR A 96 -22.38 28.46 16.13
N PHE A 97 -21.83 29.16 15.14
CA PHE A 97 -22.51 30.25 14.45
C PHE A 97 -23.77 29.77 13.75
N PHE A 98 -23.67 28.71 12.93
CA PHE A 98 -24.82 28.17 12.19
C PHE A 98 -25.88 27.60 13.11
N GLU A 99 -25.50 26.89 14.17
CA GLU A 99 -26.43 26.39 15.19
C GLU A 99 -27.29 27.54 15.75
N ARG A 100 -26.67 28.63 16.19
CA ARG A 100 -27.38 29.81 16.73
C ARG A 100 -28.31 30.47 15.71
N VAL A 101 -27.89 30.60 14.46
CA VAL A 101 -28.65 31.32 13.42
C VAL A 101 -29.78 30.48 12.81
N LEU A 102 -29.66 29.16 12.87
CA LEU A 102 -30.60 28.22 12.26
C LEU A 102 -31.62 27.65 13.25
N ILE A 103 -31.38 27.71 14.57
CA ILE A 103 -32.22 27.08 15.61
C ILE A 103 -33.70 27.44 15.53
N GLU A 104 -34.04 28.67 15.15
CA GLU A 104 -35.43 29.15 15.09
C GLU A 104 -36.10 29.00 13.71
N ARG A 105 -35.37 28.50 12.71
CA ARG A 105 -35.81 28.57 11.30
C ARG A 105 -36.57 27.35 10.80
N GLY A 106 -36.65 26.27 11.59
CA GLY A 106 -37.52 25.12 11.31
C GLY A 106 -37.20 24.35 10.02
N PHE A 107 -35.93 24.31 9.60
CA PHE A 107 -35.54 23.57 8.40
C PHE A 107 -35.68 22.05 8.59
N GLU A 108 -36.15 21.36 7.55
CA GLU A 108 -36.35 19.90 7.55
C GLU A 108 -35.05 19.10 7.31
N PHE A 109 -33.91 19.77 7.12
CA PHE A 109 -32.63 19.14 6.80
C PHE A 109 -31.45 19.87 7.44
N GLU A 110 -30.29 19.20 7.48
CA GLU A 110 -29.05 19.74 8.04
C GLU A 110 -28.42 20.82 7.15
N VAL A 111 -28.89 22.06 7.32
CA VAL A 111 -28.42 23.21 6.53
C VAL A 111 -26.93 23.47 6.70
N GLU A 112 -26.38 23.32 7.93
CA GLU A 112 -24.93 23.46 8.17
C GLU A 112 -24.14 22.49 7.29
N MET A 113 -24.54 21.22 7.27
CA MET A 113 -23.85 20.18 6.51
C MET A 113 -23.88 20.48 5.01
N ALA A 114 -25.03 20.93 4.50
CA ALA A 114 -25.17 21.34 3.10
C ALA A 114 -24.23 22.51 2.75
N ILE A 115 -24.16 23.54 3.60
CA ILE A 115 -23.23 24.68 3.40
C ILE A 115 -21.79 24.21 3.46
N LYS A 116 -21.45 23.38 4.45
CA LYS A 116 -20.10 22.85 4.65
C LYS A 116 -19.61 22.07 3.44
N VAL A 117 -20.45 21.19 2.88
CA VAL A 117 -20.16 20.44 1.65
C VAL A 117 -19.93 21.39 0.47
N MET A 118 -20.76 22.42 0.30
CA MET A 118 -20.59 23.42 -0.77
C MET A 118 -19.28 24.21 -0.62
N VAL A 119 -18.92 24.62 0.60
CA VAL A 119 -17.68 25.34 0.89
C VAL A 119 -16.47 24.43 0.65
N PHE A 120 -16.53 23.18 1.10
CA PHE A 120 -15.42 22.24 0.95
C PHE A 120 -15.19 21.88 -0.51
N ASN A 121 -16.25 21.68 -1.28
CA ASN A 121 -16.15 21.51 -2.72
C ASN A 121 -15.49 22.73 -3.36
N ARG A 122 -15.90 23.94 -2.99
CA ARG A 122 -15.29 25.17 -3.54
C ARG A 122 -13.80 25.29 -3.23
N LEU A 123 -13.35 24.80 -2.07
CA LEU A 123 -11.94 24.85 -1.66
C LEU A 123 -11.09 23.73 -2.27
N CYS A 124 -11.66 22.54 -2.43
CA CYS A 124 -10.89 21.35 -2.78
C CYS A 124 -11.00 20.96 -4.26
N ASP A 125 -12.14 21.20 -4.91
CA ASP A 125 -12.42 20.82 -6.30
C ASP A 125 -13.50 21.76 -6.88
N PRO A 126 -13.14 23.03 -7.11
CA PRO A 126 -14.10 24.08 -7.47
C PRO A 126 -14.78 23.76 -8.80
N ALA A 127 -16.08 23.46 -8.73
CA ALA A 127 -16.88 23.14 -9.89
C ALA A 127 -18.29 23.75 -9.79
N SER A 128 -19.13 23.47 -10.79
CA SER A 128 -20.52 23.93 -10.79
C SER A 128 -21.30 23.30 -9.62
N LYS A 129 -22.35 23.98 -9.14
CA LYS A 129 -23.23 23.37 -8.12
C LYS A 129 -23.84 22.04 -8.59
N HIS A 130 -24.05 21.89 -9.90
CA HIS A 130 -24.60 20.67 -10.50
C HIS A 130 -23.65 19.47 -10.38
N SER A 131 -22.33 19.68 -10.30
CA SER A 131 -21.36 18.59 -10.12
C SER A 131 -21.15 18.18 -8.67
N LEU A 132 -21.72 18.92 -7.71
CA LEU A 132 -21.56 18.65 -6.28
C LEU A 132 -22.01 17.22 -5.88
N PRO A 133 -23.15 16.68 -6.36
CA PRO A 133 -23.55 15.32 -6.01
C PRO A 133 -22.61 14.25 -6.59
N PHE A 134 -22.02 14.50 -7.76
CA PHE A 134 -21.02 13.60 -8.35
C PHE A 134 -19.72 13.64 -7.57
N TRP A 135 -19.30 14.84 -7.17
CA TRP A 135 -18.11 15.03 -6.36
C TRP A 135 -18.21 14.34 -5.00
N LEU A 136 -19.35 14.48 -4.31
CA LEU A 136 -19.58 13.84 -3.01
C LEU A 136 -19.38 12.32 -3.10
N ARG A 137 -20.04 11.67 -4.07
CA ARG A 137 -19.96 10.21 -4.30
C ARG A 137 -18.56 9.69 -4.61
N ASN A 138 -17.69 10.52 -5.18
CA ASN A 138 -16.40 10.09 -5.71
C ASN A 138 -15.21 10.49 -4.84
N LYS A 139 -15.38 11.48 -3.96
CA LYS A 139 -14.26 12.05 -3.21
C LYS A 139 -14.34 11.70 -1.72
N TYR A 140 -15.50 11.77 -1.06
CA TYR A 140 -15.60 11.57 0.39
C TYR A 140 -17.00 11.10 0.80
N ILE A 141 -17.02 9.87 1.32
CA ILE A 141 -18.17 9.07 1.84
C ILE A 141 -18.91 8.26 0.78
#